data_AF-A0A6G2UX46-F1
#
_entry.id   AF-A0A6G2UX46-F1
#
_cell.length_a   1.000
_cell.length_b   1.000
_cell.length_c   1.000
_cell.angle_alpha   90.00
_cell.angle_beta   90.00
_cell.angle_gamma   90.00
#
_symmetry.space_group_name_H-M   'P 1'
#
loop_
_entity.id
_entity.type
_entity.pdbx_description
1 polymer ?
#
loop_
_entity_poly.entity_id
_entity_poly.type
_entity_poly.pdbx_seq_one_letter_code
_entity_poly.pdbx_strand_id
1 'polypeptide(L)'
;MDNREEVREFLTSRRAKITPEQAGLPAGSRRRVPGLRRSEVAALADVSVEYYAKLERGNLAGVSPAVLEAVARALRLDDAERAHLLNLAQAADGSDALTRPRRRAAPWKAHRSLQWVLDAITAGPAFVRNGRMDLLATNQLARAFYDDIYATAGNQANLARFQFLDPAARRFYPDWDQAADVAVAILRTEAGRNPHDKDLHDLVGELSTRSDEFRTRWGAHNVRHHGTGTKRFHHHTVGDLTLAYEGLEMAAAPGLTLTVYTAEPGSPHEEGLRLLASWAATQNLGSPAERSAD
;
A
#
# COMPACT_ATOMS: atom_id res chain seq x y z
N MET A 1 2.82 -16.23 -3.40
CA MET A 1 3.91 -16.28 -4.40
C MET A 1 5.12 -16.90 -3.74
N ASP A 2 5.99 -17.57 -4.50
CA ASP A 2 7.28 -18.05 -3.98
C ASP A 2 8.18 -16.82 -3.77
N ASN A 3 8.71 -16.60 -2.56
CA ASN A 3 9.62 -15.49 -2.26
C ASN A 3 10.80 -15.44 -3.25
N ARG A 4 11.26 -16.61 -3.73
CA ARG A 4 12.31 -16.68 -4.76
C ARG A 4 11.89 -16.07 -6.08
N GLU A 5 10.63 -16.29 -6.47
CA GLU A 5 10.05 -15.76 -7.70
C GLU A 5 9.86 -14.24 -7.59
N GLU A 6 9.38 -13.75 -6.45
CA GLU A 6 9.21 -12.32 -6.17
C GLU A 6 10.55 -11.57 -6.18
N VAL A 7 11.59 -12.11 -5.52
CA VAL A 7 12.96 -11.56 -5.59
C VAL A 7 13.45 -11.49 -7.03
N ARG A 8 13.25 -12.57 -7.79
CA ARG A 8 13.71 -12.63 -9.18
C ARG A 8 13.04 -11.56 -10.02
N GLU A 9 11.73 -11.43 -9.92
CA GLU A 9 10.97 -10.42 -10.65
C GLU A 9 11.38 -9.00 -10.23
N PHE A 10 11.50 -8.75 -8.93
CA PHE A 10 11.89 -7.45 -8.38
C PHE A 10 13.26 -7.01 -8.91
N LEU A 11 14.32 -7.82 -8.68
CA LEU A 11 15.68 -7.48 -9.11
C LEU A 11 15.82 -7.40 -10.63
N THR A 12 15.15 -8.29 -11.38
CA THR A 12 15.13 -8.24 -12.85
C THR A 12 14.50 -6.93 -13.34
N SER A 13 13.37 -6.52 -12.74
CA SER A 13 12.67 -5.28 -13.10
C SER A 13 13.51 -4.04 -12.78
N ARG A 14 14.17 -3.99 -11.61
CA ARG A 14 15.01 -2.85 -11.21
C ARG A 14 16.22 -2.73 -12.12
N ARG A 15 16.88 -3.85 -12.42
CA ARG A 15 18.01 -3.87 -13.36
C ARG A 15 17.62 -3.42 -14.77
N ALA A 16 16.42 -3.76 -15.23
CA ALA A 16 15.91 -3.32 -16.53
C ALA A 16 15.59 -1.82 -16.61
N LYS A 17 15.29 -1.17 -15.46
CA LYS A 17 14.90 0.25 -15.39
C LYS A 17 16.06 1.23 -15.36
N ILE A 18 17.24 0.82 -14.86
CA ILE A 18 18.42 1.67 -14.80
C ILE A 18 19.29 1.52 -16.06
N THR A 19 19.61 2.66 -16.67
CA THR A 19 20.50 2.73 -17.84
C THR A 19 21.98 2.79 -17.41
N PRO A 20 22.91 2.25 -18.21
CA PRO A 20 24.34 2.36 -17.93
C PRO A 20 24.83 3.79 -17.77
N GLU A 21 24.27 4.72 -18.54
CA GLU A 21 24.65 6.13 -18.50
C GLU A 21 24.21 6.75 -17.16
N GLN A 22 23.01 6.41 -16.66
CA GLN A 22 22.60 6.77 -15.30
C GLN A 22 23.52 6.15 -14.24
N ALA A 23 24.07 4.96 -14.47
CA ALA A 23 25.01 4.32 -13.54
C ALA A 23 26.47 4.79 -13.70
N GLY A 24 26.76 5.76 -14.58
CA GLY A 24 28.12 6.26 -14.84
C GLY A 24 28.96 5.32 -15.72
N LEU A 25 28.33 4.40 -16.44
CA LEU A 25 28.95 3.45 -17.36
C LEU A 25 28.71 3.88 -18.82
N PRO A 26 29.62 3.54 -19.75
CA PRO A 26 29.46 3.89 -21.15
C PRO A 26 28.31 3.11 -21.83
N ALA A 27 27.66 3.78 -22.78
CA ALA A 27 26.72 3.18 -23.72
C ALA A 27 27.44 2.23 -24.69
N GLY A 28 27.75 1.00 -24.28
CA GLY A 28 28.41 0.02 -25.15
C GLY A 28 27.59 -0.25 -26.43
N SER A 29 28.27 -0.51 -27.55
CA SER A 29 27.63 -0.79 -28.84
C SER A 29 27.09 -2.24 -28.89
N ARG A 30 25.81 -2.40 -29.31
CA ARG A 30 25.01 -3.66 -29.38
C ARG A 30 24.56 -4.25 -28.02
N ARG A 31 23.68 -3.53 -27.32
CA ARG A 31 23.01 -3.98 -26.08
C ARG A 31 21.75 -4.81 -26.41
N ARG A 32 21.61 -5.99 -25.78
CA ARG A 32 20.47 -6.92 -25.94
C ARG A 32 19.48 -6.91 -24.77
N VAL A 33 19.82 -6.20 -23.69
CA VAL A 33 18.99 -6.09 -22.48
C VAL A 33 18.59 -4.62 -22.28
N PRO A 34 17.37 -4.33 -21.79
CA PRO A 34 16.84 -2.97 -21.72
C PRO A 34 17.59 -2.04 -20.74
N GLY A 35 18.25 -2.59 -19.71
CA GLY A 35 19.01 -1.81 -18.71
C GLY A 35 20.40 -2.38 -18.45
N LEU A 36 20.87 -2.31 -17.20
CA LEU A 36 22.18 -2.85 -16.80
C LEU A 36 22.28 -4.36 -17.08
N ARG A 37 23.47 -4.84 -17.42
CA ARG A 37 23.83 -6.28 -17.43
C ARG A 37 24.10 -6.75 -16.01
N ARG A 38 23.94 -8.05 -15.75
CA ARG A 38 24.33 -8.64 -14.45
C ARG A 38 25.78 -8.33 -14.06
N SER A 39 26.68 -8.35 -15.03
CA SER A 39 28.10 -8.02 -14.83
C SER A 39 28.33 -6.55 -14.45
N GLU A 40 27.52 -5.63 -15.00
CA GLU A 40 27.61 -4.21 -14.70
C GLU A 40 27.11 -3.93 -13.28
N VAL A 41 25.99 -4.55 -12.85
CA VAL A 41 25.51 -4.44 -11.46
C VAL A 41 26.51 -5.04 -10.47
N ALA A 42 27.06 -6.21 -10.80
CA ALA A 42 28.04 -6.89 -9.96
C ALA A 42 29.30 -6.02 -9.74
N ALA A 43 29.81 -5.38 -10.80
CA ALA A 43 30.94 -4.46 -10.71
C ALA A 43 30.61 -3.22 -9.86
N LEU A 44 29.43 -2.62 -10.02
CA LEU A 44 29.00 -1.46 -9.25
C LEU A 44 28.75 -1.78 -7.76
N ALA A 45 28.32 -3.00 -7.46
CA ALA A 45 28.06 -3.47 -6.10
C ALA A 45 29.29 -4.12 -5.44
N ASP A 46 30.44 -4.16 -6.13
CA ASP A 46 31.68 -4.80 -5.67
C ASP A 46 31.48 -6.28 -5.26
N VAL A 47 30.77 -7.04 -6.11
CA VAL A 47 30.52 -8.47 -5.93
C VAL A 47 30.81 -9.25 -7.22
N SER A 48 30.94 -10.58 -7.12
CA SER A 48 31.12 -11.40 -8.32
C SER A 48 29.84 -11.48 -9.16
N VAL A 49 30.01 -11.62 -10.49
CA VAL A 49 28.89 -11.75 -11.44
C VAL A 49 28.02 -12.97 -11.12
N GLU A 50 28.64 -14.08 -10.72
CA GLU A 50 27.94 -15.30 -10.32
C GLU A 50 27.13 -15.10 -9.04
N TYR A 51 27.67 -14.34 -8.08
CA TYR A 51 26.99 -14.04 -6.84
C TYR A 51 25.77 -13.17 -7.09
N TYR A 52 25.90 -12.07 -7.84
CA TYR A 52 24.75 -11.25 -8.23
C TYR A 52 23.72 -12.04 -9.06
N ALA A 53 24.16 -12.91 -9.97
CA ALA A 53 23.27 -13.78 -10.73
C ALA A 53 22.51 -14.78 -9.84
N LYS A 54 23.06 -15.17 -8.70
CA LYS A 54 22.41 -16.02 -7.69
C LYS A 54 21.37 -15.22 -6.89
N LEU A 55 21.68 -13.97 -6.53
CA LEU A 55 20.73 -13.04 -5.91
C LEU A 55 19.52 -12.80 -6.81
N GLU A 56 19.74 -12.43 -8.08
CA GLU A 56 18.66 -12.17 -9.05
C GLU A 56 17.85 -13.45 -9.39
N ARG A 57 18.37 -14.64 -9.11
CA ARG A 57 17.61 -15.90 -9.26
C ARG A 57 16.73 -16.23 -8.05
N GLY A 58 16.65 -15.34 -7.06
CA GLY A 58 15.77 -15.51 -5.91
C GLY A 58 16.46 -15.94 -4.62
N ASN A 59 17.79 -16.08 -4.61
CA ASN A 59 18.50 -16.63 -3.46
C ASN A 59 19.12 -15.52 -2.61
N LEU A 60 18.31 -14.93 -1.73
CA LEU A 60 18.74 -13.92 -0.76
C LEU A 60 19.08 -14.48 0.63
N ALA A 61 18.95 -15.80 0.84
CA ALA A 61 19.23 -16.42 2.13
C ALA A 61 20.73 -16.32 2.48
N GLY A 62 21.03 -15.86 3.69
CA GLY A 62 22.35 -15.62 4.25
C GLY A 62 23.07 -14.39 3.71
N VAL A 63 22.40 -13.52 2.95
CA VAL A 63 23.05 -12.37 2.33
C VAL A 63 23.22 -11.24 3.33
N SER A 64 24.44 -10.72 3.45
CA SER A 64 24.72 -9.67 4.43
C SER A 64 24.00 -8.36 4.09
N PRO A 65 23.57 -7.57 5.10
CA PRO A 65 22.98 -6.25 4.87
C PRO A 65 23.87 -5.32 4.04
N ALA A 66 25.19 -5.41 4.20
CA ALA A 66 26.16 -4.63 3.43
C ALA A 66 26.11 -4.94 1.91
N VAL A 67 25.90 -6.22 1.55
CA VAL A 67 25.74 -6.62 0.14
C VAL A 67 24.40 -6.11 -0.41
N LEU A 68 23.31 -6.22 0.36
CA LEU A 68 22.00 -5.72 -0.06
C LEU A 68 22.03 -4.21 -0.29
N GLU A 69 22.71 -3.45 0.58
CA GLU A 69 22.91 -2.01 0.41
C GLU A 69 23.81 -1.68 -0.79
N ALA A 70 24.86 -2.47 -1.06
CA ALA A 70 25.68 -2.29 -2.25
C ALA A 70 24.88 -2.51 -3.54
N VAL A 71 24.04 -3.56 -3.59
CA VAL A 71 23.14 -3.83 -4.70
C VAL A 71 22.09 -2.72 -4.85
N ALA A 72 21.53 -2.25 -3.74
CA ALA A 72 20.55 -1.17 -3.76
C ALA A 72 21.15 0.14 -4.30
N ARG A 73 22.38 0.49 -3.89
CA ARG A 73 23.11 1.64 -4.43
C ARG A 73 23.41 1.47 -5.92
N ALA A 74 23.88 0.29 -6.34
CA ALA A 74 24.21 0.00 -7.73
C ALA A 74 22.99 0.11 -8.66
N LEU A 75 21.81 -0.31 -8.19
CA LEU A 75 20.56 -0.20 -8.92
C LEU A 75 19.85 1.15 -8.74
N ARG A 76 20.44 2.07 -7.95
CA ARG A 76 19.85 3.36 -7.53
C ARG A 76 18.43 3.20 -6.99
N LEU A 77 18.24 2.19 -6.14
CA LEU A 77 16.96 1.96 -5.49
C LEU A 77 16.61 3.15 -4.61
N ASP A 78 15.36 3.60 -4.72
CA ASP A 78 14.80 4.55 -3.77
C ASP A 78 14.62 3.89 -2.38
N ASP A 79 14.26 4.70 -1.38
CA ASP A 79 14.11 4.20 -0.02
C ASP A 79 13.04 3.10 0.11
N ALA A 80 12.05 3.06 -0.79
CA ALA A 80 10.94 2.09 -0.74
C ALA A 80 11.39 0.75 -1.30
N GLU A 81 12.06 0.80 -2.43
CA GLU A 81 12.69 -0.33 -3.09
C GLU A 81 13.79 -0.94 -2.21
N ARG A 82 14.56 -0.11 -1.48
CA ARG A 82 15.53 -0.55 -0.46
C ARG A 82 14.86 -1.33 0.66
N ALA A 83 13.84 -0.75 1.28
CA ALA A 83 13.10 -1.39 2.36
C ALA A 83 12.48 -2.72 1.90
N HIS A 84 11.92 -2.76 0.69
CA HIS A 84 11.37 -3.98 0.12
C HIS A 84 12.44 -5.05 -0.13
N LEU A 85 13.61 -4.70 -0.67
CA LEU A 85 14.73 -5.63 -0.84
C LEU A 85 15.19 -6.24 0.49
N LEU A 86 15.25 -5.44 1.55
CA LEU A 86 15.60 -5.90 2.89
C LEU A 86 14.55 -6.86 3.46
N ASN A 87 13.26 -6.56 3.26
CA ASN A 87 12.17 -7.45 3.68
C ASN A 87 12.23 -8.81 2.95
N LEU A 88 12.47 -8.81 1.64
CA LEU A 88 12.61 -10.04 0.86
C LEU A 88 13.80 -10.90 1.32
N ALA A 89 14.90 -10.27 1.73
CA ALA A 89 16.06 -10.96 2.29
C ALA A 89 15.75 -11.55 3.68
N GLN A 90 15.09 -10.80 4.56
CA GLN A 90 14.66 -11.29 5.88
C GLN A 90 13.70 -12.49 5.77
N ALA A 91 12.81 -12.47 4.78
CA ALA A 91 11.92 -13.59 4.47
C ALA A 91 12.69 -14.80 3.92
N ALA A 92 13.81 -14.60 3.22
CA ALA A 92 14.64 -15.67 2.67
C ALA A 92 15.57 -16.33 3.71
N ASP A 93 16.00 -15.59 4.74
CA ASP A 93 16.91 -16.06 5.80
C ASP A 93 16.29 -17.12 6.72
N GLY A 94 15.01 -17.44 6.55
CA GLY A 94 14.36 -18.42 7.40
C GLY A 94 14.29 -17.92 8.85
N SER A 95 13.94 -16.65 9.06
CA SER A 95 13.32 -16.19 10.30
C SER A 95 11.90 -16.80 10.47
N ASP A 96 11.86 -18.12 10.31
CA ASP A 96 10.81 -19.06 10.63
C ASP A 96 10.91 -19.45 12.13
N ALA A 97 11.42 -18.53 12.95
CA ALA A 97 11.23 -18.57 14.39
C ALA A 97 9.74 -18.30 14.62
N LEU A 98 8.97 -19.40 14.61
CA LEU A 98 7.52 -19.56 14.75
C LEU A 98 6.75 -19.96 13.47
N THR A 99 7.18 -21.04 12.80
CA THR A 99 6.24 -22.02 12.19
C THR A 99 5.42 -22.74 13.29
N ARG A 100 4.73 -21.98 14.12
CA ARG A 100 3.47 -22.43 14.68
C ARG A 100 2.45 -22.15 13.58
N PRO A 101 1.52 -23.07 13.23
CA PRO A 101 0.41 -22.68 12.38
C PRO A 101 -0.18 -21.41 13.00
N ARG A 102 -0.05 -20.28 12.29
CA ARG A 102 -0.59 -18.99 12.71
C ARG A 102 -2.09 -19.22 12.80
N ARG A 103 -2.53 -19.64 13.97
CA ARG A 103 -3.95 -19.81 14.33
C ARG A 103 -4.59 -18.52 13.85
N ARG A 104 -5.47 -18.61 12.85
CA ARG A 104 -6.10 -17.48 12.16
C ARG A 104 -6.29 -16.38 13.19
N ALA A 105 -5.44 -15.35 13.15
CA ALA A 105 -5.46 -14.33 14.18
C ALA A 105 -6.90 -13.80 14.18
N ALA A 106 -7.52 -13.75 15.36
CA ALA A 106 -8.86 -13.20 15.44
C ALA A 106 -8.86 -11.84 14.72
N PRO A 107 -9.92 -11.50 13.96
CA PRO A 107 -9.97 -10.23 13.24
C PRO A 107 -9.59 -9.13 14.23
N TRP A 108 -8.60 -8.32 13.86
CA TRP A 108 -8.15 -7.26 14.74
C TRP A 108 -9.34 -6.35 15.06
N LYS A 109 -9.53 -6.04 16.33
CA LYS A 109 -10.56 -5.12 16.80
C LYS A 109 -9.87 -3.98 17.52
N ALA A 110 -10.30 -2.75 17.21
CA ALA A 110 -9.82 -1.59 17.95
C ALA A 110 -10.15 -1.74 19.44
N HIS A 111 -9.15 -1.51 20.28
CA HIS A 111 -9.38 -1.33 21.70
C HIS A 111 -10.13 -0.03 21.94
N ARG A 112 -10.90 0.04 23.03
CA ARG A 112 -11.75 1.20 23.35
C ARG A 112 -10.99 2.53 23.40
N SER A 113 -9.76 2.52 23.93
CA SER A 113 -8.91 3.73 23.98
C SER A 113 -8.52 4.26 22.61
N LEU A 114 -8.29 3.37 21.63
CA LEU A 114 -8.00 3.78 20.25
C LEU A 114 -9.23 4.40 19.60
N GLN A 115 -10.43 3.87 19.87
CA GLN A 115 -11.67 4.49 19.39
C GLN A 115 -11.85 5.89 19.97
N TRP A 116 -11.55 6.10 21.26
CA TRP A 116 -11.57 7.45 21.85
C TRP A 116 -10.60 8.43 21.16
N VAL A 117 -9.42 7.97 20.77
CA VAL A 117 -8.47 8.80 20.00
C VAL A 117 -9.03 9.16 18.63
N LEU A 118 -9.63 8.19 17.92
CA LEU A 118 -10.28 8.45 16.63
C LEU A 118 -11.42 9.46 16.79
N ASP A 119 -12.27 9.27 17.78
CA ASP A 119 -13.44 10.13 18.03
C ASP A 119 -13.06 11.55 18.50
N ALA A 120 -11.88 11.71 19.13
CA ALA A 120 -11.34 13.02 19.49
C ALA A 120 -10.92 13.85 18.27
N ILE A 121 -10.68 13.21 17.11
CA ILE A 121 -10.40 13.89 15.86
C ILE A 121 -11.74 14.23 15.20
N THR A 122 -12.20 15.47 15.37
CA THR A 122 -13.52 15.91 14.89
C THR A 122 -13.47 16.72 13.60
N ALA A 123 -12.35 17.37 13.31
CA ALA A 123 -12.19 18.25 12.16
C ALA A 123 -11.85 17.52 10.85
N GLY A 124 -11.67 16.19 10.89
CA GLY A 124 -11.26 15.43 9.71
C GLY A 124 -11.53 13.93 9.80
N PRO A 125 -11.63 13.23 8.66
CA PRO A 125 -11.66 11.76 8.61
C PRO A 125 -10.42 11.15 9.29
N ALA A 126 -10.64 10.28 10.27
CA ALA A 126 -9.59 9.50 10.91
C ALA A 126 -9.94 8.00 10.90
N PHE A 127 -9.01 7.16 10.47
CA PHE A 127 -9.24 5.72 10.37
C PHE A 127 -7.96 4.91 10.50
N VAL A 128 -8.13 3.64 10.87
CA VAL A 128 -7.06 2.63 10.93
C VAL A 128 -7.26 1.65 9.79
N ARG A 129 -6.18 1.36 9.07
CA ARG A 129 -6.15 0.31 8.05
C ARG A 129 -4.95 -0.61 8.19
N ASN A 130 -5.05 -1.79 7.58
CA ASN A 130 -3.89 -2.68 7.39
C ASN A 130 -3.24 -2.49 6.00
N GLY A 131 -2.15 -3.20 5.74
CA GLY A 131 -1.47 -3.20 4.43
C GLY A 131 -2.28 -3.79 3.28
N ARG A 132 -3.33 -4.57 3.55
CA ARG A 132 -4.33 -5.03 2.56
C ARG A 132 -5.35 -3.93 2.21
N MET A 133 -5.27 -2.78 2.87
CA MET A 133 -6.18 -1.65 2.73
C MET A 133 -7.61 -1.88 3.25
N ASP A 134 -7.79 -2.79 4.20
CA ASP A 134 -9.04 -2.93 4.96
C ASP A 134 -9.20 -1.77 5.94
N LEU A 135 -10.37 -1.13 5.98
CA LEU A 135 -10.74 -0.17 7.02
C LEU A 135 -11.16 -0.93 8.27
N LEU A 136 -10.33 -0.87 9.31
CA LEU A 136 -10.52 -1.65 10.55
C LEU A 136 -11.21 -0.87 11.67
N ALA A 137 -10.99 0.44 11.72
CA ALA A 137 -11.61 1.35 12.67
C ALA A 137 -11.70 2.75 12.07
N THR A 138 -12.73 3.51 12.43
CA THR A 138 -13.01 4.83 11.87
C THR A 138 -13.62 5.73 12.94
N ASN A 139 -13.35 7.03 12.88
CA ASN A 139 -14.26 8.00 13.49
C ASN A 139 -15.55 8.14 12.66
N GLN A 140 -16.54 8.87 13.19
CA GLN A 140 -17.81 9.08 12.50
C GLN A 140 -17.62 9.80 11.15
N LEU A 141 -16.73 10.79 11.08
CA LEU A 141 -16.50 11.56 9.87
C LEU A 141 -15.82 10.73 8.77
N ALA A 142 -14.91 9.82 9.09
CA ALA A 142 -14.34 8.88 8.13
C ALA A 142 -15.37 7.87 7.62
N ARG A 143 -16.30 7.43 8.48
CA ARG A 143 -17.41 6.58 8.05
C ARG A 143 -18.32 7.30 7.06
N ALA A 144 -18.63 8.57 7.31
CA ALA A 144 -19.41 9.40 6.38
C ALA A 144 -18.64 9.67 5.08
N PHE A 145 -17.35 9.97 5.18
CA PHE A 145 -16.48 10.24 4.04
C PHE A 145 -16.31 9.05 3.09
N TYR A 146 -16.32 7.83 3.64
CA TYR A 146 -16.24 6.58 2.89
C TYR A 146 -17.58 5.85 2.83
N ASP A 147 -18.71 6.55 2.89
CA ASP A 147 -20.04 5.92 2.93
C ASP A 147 -20.32 5.03 1.71
N ASP A 148 -19.91 5.43 0.50
CA ASP A 148 -19.98 4.61 -0.72
C ASP A 148 -19.28 3.24 -0.55
N ILE A 149 -18.17 3.19 0.19
CA ILE A 149 -17.44 1.95 0.46
C ILE A 149 -18.28 1.01 1.34
N TYR A 150 -19.02 1.57 2.29
CA TYR A 150 -19.88 0.80 3.18
C TYR A 150 -21.24 0.47 2.54
N ALA A 151 -21.69 1.24 1.55
CA ALA A 151 -22.96 1.02 0.85
C ALA A 151 -22.95 -0.29 0.03
N THR A 152 -21.81 -0.63 -0.59
CA THR A 152 -21.66 -1.86 -1.37
C THR A 152 -21.03 -2.97 -0.52
N ALA A 153 -21.83 -3.97 -0.11
CA ALA A 153 -21.35 -5.09 0.70
C ALA A 153 -20.16 -5.85 0.09
N GLY A 154 -20.09 -5.92 -1.25
CA GLY A 154 -18.99 -6.53 -2.00
C GLY A 154 -17.63 -5.85 -1.80
N ASN A 155 -17.60 -4.59 -1.36
CA ASN A 155 -16.35 -3.89 -1.06
C ASN A 155 -15.75 -4.36 0.27
N GLN A 156 -16.54 -4.92 1.18
CA GLN A 156 -16.10 -5.45 2.47
C GLN A 156 -15.26 -4.44 3.29
N ALA A 157 -15.59 -3.14 3.17
CA ALA A 157 -14.81 -2.05 3.77
C ALA A 157 -13.32 -2.02 3.36
N ASN A 158 -12.99 -2.55 2.18
CA ASN A 158 -11.63 -2.56 1.64
C ASN A 158 -11.48 -1.47 0.55
N LEU A 159 -10.51 -0.59 0.73
CA LEU A 159 -10.27 0.54 -0.17
C LEU A 159 -9.84 0.09 -1.57
N ALA A 160 -9.06 -1.00 -1.69
CA ALA A 160 -8.64 -1.52 -2.98
C ALA A 160 -9.80 -2.15 -3.75
N ARG A 161 -10.69 -2.90 -3.09
CA ARG A 161 -11.92 -3.41 -3.70
C ARG A 161 -12.80 -2.28 -4.20
N PHE A 162 -13.06 -1.28 -3.37
CA PHE A 162 -13.81 -0.10 -3.80
C PHE A 162 -13.17 0.53 -5.03
N GLN A 163 -11.87 0.80 -4.97
CA GLN A 163 -11.17 1.51 -6.03
C GLN A 163 -11.20 0.81 -7.39
N PHE A 164 -11.05 -0.51 -7.42
CA PHE A 164 -10.91 -1.27 -8.66
C PHE A 164 -12.19 -1.98 -9.12
N LEU A 165 -13.15 -2.21 -8.22
CA LEU A 165 -14.34 -3.02 -8.51
C LEU A 165 -15.65 -2.23 -8.41
N ASP A 166 -15.65 -1.07 -7.75
CA ASP A 166 -16.85 -0.24 -7.60
C ASP A 166 -16.83 0.94 -8.59
N PRO A 167 -17.84 1.09 -9.46
CA PRO A 167 -17.93 2.23 -10.38
C PRO A 167 -17.94 3.59 -9.66
N ALA A 168 -18.44 3.66 -8.42
CA ALA A 168 -18.46 4.89 -7.63
C ALA A 168 -17.05 5.42 -7.35
N ALA A 169 -16.02 4.58 -7.36
CA ALA A 169 -14.65 5.02 -7.18
C ALA A 169 -14.15 5.95 -8.29
N ARG A 170 -14.67 5.83 -9.52
CA ARG A 170 -14.29 6.73 -10.63
C ARG A 170 -14.81 8.16 -10.42
N ARG A 171 -15.95 8.30 -9.74
CA ARG A 171 -16.43 9.59 -9.26
C ARG A 171 -15.57 10.05 -8.07
N PHE A 172 -15.43 9.19 -7.07
CA PHE A 172 -14.80 9.54 -5.80
C PHE A 172 -13.33 9.98 -5.91
N TYR A 173 -12.58 9.39 -6.84
CA TYR A 173 -11.20 9.75 -7.14
C TYR A 173 -11.10 10.50 -8.49
N PRO A 174 -11.07 11.84 -8.50
CA PRO A 174 -10.84 12.61 -9.73
C PRO A 174 -9.55 12.19 -10.46
N ASP A 175 -8.49 11.93 -9.70
CA ASP A 175 -7.20 11.40 -10.19
C ASP A 175 -7.11 9.88 -10.00
N TRP A 176 -8.10 9.15 -10.54
CA TRP A 176 -8.22 7.71 -10.28
C TRP A 176 -6.95 6.92 -10.62
N ASP A 177 -6.28 7.21 -11.74
CA ASP A 177 -5.08 6.49 -12.15
C ASP A 177 -3.93 6.63 -11.13
N GLN A 178 -3.74 7.84 -10.59
CA GLN A 178 -2.74 8.07 -9.55
C GLN A 178 -3.11 7.33 -8.26
N ALA A 179 -4.38 7.39 -7.87
CA ALA A 179 -4.85 6.69 -6.69
C ALA A 179 -4.72 5.16 -6.84
N ALA A 180 -4.94 4.63 -8.04
CA ALA A 180 -4.82 3.21 -8.35
C ALA A 180 -3.36 2.74 -8.29
N ASP A 181 -2.43 3.53 -8.83
CA ASP A 181 -0.99 3.26 -8.73
C ASP A 181 -0.52 3.21 -7.27
N VAL A 182 -1.03 4.14 -6.45
CA VAL A 182 -0.80 4.20 -5.00
C VAL A 182 -1.28 2.92 -4.31
N ALA A 183 -2.50 2.48 -4.58
CA ALA A 183 -3.06 1.26 -3.97
C ALA A 183 -2.27 0.00 -4.35
N VAL A 184 -1.90 -0.15 -5.63
CA VAL A 184 -1.09 -1.27 -6.12
C VAL A 184 0.29 -1.28 -5.43
N ALA A 185 0.92 -0.12 -5.27
CA ALA A 185 2.19 -0.01 -4.58
C ALA A 185 2.09 -0.39 -3.09
N ILE A 186 1.02 -0.01 -2.38
CA ILE A 186 0.78 -0.42 -0.99
C ILE A 186 0.64 -1.95 -0.89
N LEU A 187 -0.22 -2.55 -1.73
CA LEU A 187 -0.47 -3.99 -1.72
C LEU A 187 0.80 -4.80 -2.05
N ARG A 188 1.68 -4.27 -2.90
CA ARG A 188 2.98 -4.87 -3.19
C ARG A 188 3.93 -4.85 -2.01
N THR A 189 4.04 -3.70 -1.35
CA THR A 189 4.87 -3.59 -0.16
C THR A 189 4.41 -4.59 0.90
N GLU A 190 3.10 -4.77 1.06
CA GLU A 190 2.53 -5.76 1.98
C GLU A 190 2.81 -7.20 1.53
N ALA A 191 2.73 -7.49 0.23
CA ALA A 191 3.04 -8.83 -0.31
C ALA A 191 4.48 -9.25 0.01
N GLY A 192 5.44 -8.35 -0.19
CA GLY A 192 6.84 -8.61 0.16
C GLY A 192 7.10 -8.69 1.66
N ARG A 193 6.30 -7.99 2.48
CA ARG A 193 6.41 -8.04 3.95
C ARG A 193 5.87 -9.35 4.52
N ASN A 194 4.81 -9.90 3.94
CA ASN A 194 4.20 -11.16 4.37
C ASN A 194 3.87 -12.07 3.17
N PRO A 195 4.87 -12.75 2.57
CA PRO A 195 4.69 -13.56 1.36
C PRO A 195 3.75 -14.77 1.50
N HIS A 196 3.31 -15.09 2.72
CA HIS A 196 2.43 -16.21 3.03
C HIS A 196 1.03 -15.75 3.49
N ASP A 197 0.70 -14.46 3.36
CA ASP A 197 -0.64 -13.96 3.68
C ASP A 197 -1.67 -14.46 2.66
N LYS A 198 -2.47 -15.46 3.06
CA LYS A 198 -3.53 -16.02 2.22
C LYS A 198 -4.58 -14.98 1.85
N ASP A 199 -4.98 -14.11 2.77
CA ASP A 199 -6.05 -13.16 2.49
C ASP A 199 -5.58 -12.08 1.50
N LEU A 200 -4.30 -11.67 1.57
CA LEU A 200 -3.71 -10.78 0.57
C LEU A 200 -3.62 -11.46 -0.80
N HIS A 201 -3.22 -12.74 -0.86
CA HIS A 201 -3.22 -13.48 -2.12
C HIS A 201 -4.62 -13.61 -2.72
N ASP A 202 -5.63 -13.92 -1.90
CA ASP A 202 -7.01 -14.02 -2.33
C ASP A 202 -7.51 -12.66 -2.87
N LEU A 203 -7.17 -11.55 -2.19
CA LEU A 203 -7.47 -10.19 -2.66
C LEU A 203 -6.77 -9.86 -4.00
N VAL A 204 -5.46 -10.10 -4.11
CA VAL A 204 -4.71 -9.83 -5.35
C VAL A 204 -5.23 -10.68 -6.51
N GLY A 205 -5.57 -11.95 -6.25
CA GLY A 205 -6.18 -12.85 -7.22
C GLY A 205 -7.55 -12.37 -7.69
N GLU A 206 -8.40 -11.93 -6.75
CA GLU A 206 -9.69 -11.32 -7.05
C GLU A 206 -9.54 -10.08 -7.94
N LEU A 207 -8.73 -9.11 -7.51
CA LEU A 207 -8.53 -7.85 -8.22
C LEU A 207 -7.92 -8.08 -9.62
N SER A 208 -6.95 -8.98 -9.73
CA SER A 208 -6.32 -9.33 -11.02
C SER A 208 -7.28 -10.04 -11.97
N THR A 209 -8.26 -10.78 -11.46
CA THR A 209 -9.26 -11.48 -12.29
C THR A 209 -10.33 -10.51 -12.77
N ARG A 210 -10.73 -9.57 -11.91
CA ARG A 210 -11.91 -8.72 -12.12
C ARG A 210 -11.60 -7.32 -12.66
N SER A 211 -10.34 -6.88 -12.64
CA SER A 211 -9.92 -5.58 -13.18
C SER A 211 -8.66 -5.70 -14.04
N ASP A 212 -8.79 -5.39 -15.32
CA ASP A 212 -7.66 -5.34 -16.24
C ASP A 212 -6.67 -4.22 -15.89
N GLU A 213 -7.19 -3.11 -15.37
CA GLU A 213 -6.37 -2.02 -14.86
C GLU A 213 -5.51 -2.42 -13.67
N PHE A 214 -6.07 -3.20 -12.73
CA PHE A 214 -5.29 -3.75 -11.62
C PHE A 214 -4.24 -4.73 -12.14
N ARG A 215 -4.65 -5.69 -12.98
CA ARG A 215 -3.78 -6.72 -13.57
C ARG A 215 -2.56 -6.09 -14.25
N THR A 216 -2.78 -5.04 -15.03
CA THR A 216 -1.71 -4.32 -15.76
C THR A 216 -0.74 -3.62 -14.81
N ARG A 217 -1.25 -2.90 -13.80
CA ARG A 217 -0.41 -2.19 -12.81
C ARG A 217 0.32 -3.17 -11.90
N TRP A 218 -0.34 -4.24 -11.49
CA TRP A 218 0.27 -5.34 -10.78
C TRP A 218 1.35 -6.02 -11.63
N GLY A 219 1.28 -6.03 -12.96
CA GLY A 219 2.38 -6.51 -13.80
C GLY A 219 3.62 -5.60 -13.87
N ALA A 220 3.52 -4.33 -13.44
CA ALA A 220 4.56 -3.31 -13.67
C ALA A 220 5.63 -3.15 -12.56
N HIS A 221 5.53 -3.90 -11.47
CA HIS A 221 6.50 -3.92 -10.34
C HIS A 221 6.83 -2.56 -9.72
N ASN A 222 5.90 -1.60 -9.73
CA ASN A 222 6.10 -0.31 -9.07
C ASN A 222 5.88 -0.41 -7.56
N VAL A 223 6.83 0.10 -6.78
CA VAL A 223 6.78 0.24 -5.32
C VAL A 223 6.92 1.73 -5.01
N ARG A 224 6.18 2.25 -4.03
CA ARG A 224 6.24 3.65 -3.61
C ARG A 224 6.04 3.75 -2.10
N HIS A 225 6.76 4.68 -1.48
CA HIS A 225 6.51 5.09 -0.10
C HIS A 225 5.25 5.95 0.00
N HIS A 226 4.41 5.64 0.99
CA HIS A 226 3.22 6.40 1.32
C HIS A 226 3.36 6.91 2.74
N GLY A 227 3.74 8.18 2.90
CA GLY A 227 3.86 8.82 4.22
C GLY A 227 2.85 9.94 4.38
N THR A 228 3.04 11.01 3.62
CA THR A 228 2.25 12.24 3.70
C THR A 228 2.00 12.80 2.31
N GLY A 229 1.06 13.74 2.20
CA GLY A 229 0.81 14.44 0.94
C GLY A 229 -0.60 14.98 0.85
N THR A 230 -1.01 15.38 -0.35
CA THR A 230 -2.34 15.91 -0.62
C THR A 230 -3.09 15.00 -1.58
N LYS A 231 -4.39 14.80 -1.32
CA LYS A 231 -5.30 14.02 -2.16
C LYS A 231 -6.51 14.86 -2.54
N ARG A 232 -6.97 14.65 -3.78
CA ARG A 232 -8.23 15.20 -4.27
C ARG A 232 -9.29 14.11 -4.27
N PHE A 233 -10.49 14.47 -3.85
CA PHE A 233 -11.65 13.61 -3.81
C PHE A 233 -12.86 14.37 -4.35
N HIS A 234 -13.84 13.65 -4.86
CA HIS A 234 -15.16 14.19 -5.15
C HIS A 234 -16.20 13.39 -4.38
N HIS A 235 -16.64 13.94 -3.26
CA HIS A 235 -17.62 13.31 -2.37
C HIS A 235 -19.04 13.62 -2.87
N HIS A 236 -19.91 12.62 -2.98
CA HIS A 236 -21.24 12.81 -3.59
C HIS A 236 -22.12 13.83 -2.84
N THR A 237 -21.99 13.92 -1.50
CA THR A 237 -22.71 14.92 -0.69
C THR A 237 -22.13 16.34 -0.73
N VAL A 238 -20.80 16.49 -0.70
CA VAL A 238 -20.13 17.80 -0.45
C VAL A 238 -19.21 18.27 -1.57
N GLY A 239 -19.15 17.54 -2.68
CA GLY A 239 -18.37 17.88 -3.86
C GLY A 239 -16.86 17.72 -3.66
N ASP A 240 -16.09 18.62 -4.26
CA ASP A 240 -14.64 18.52 -4.34
C ASP A 240 -13.93 18.83 -3.01
N LEU A 241 -13.06 17.92 -2.59
CA LEU A 241 -12.26 18.03 -1.39
C LEU A 241 -10.78 17.85 -1.72
N THR A 242 -9.96 18.82 -1.34
CA THR A 242 -8.50 18.69 -1.33
C THR A 242 -8.04 18.56 0.11
N LEU A 243 -7.51 17.39 0.47
CA LEU A 243 -7.15 17.04 1.84
C LEU A 243 -5.68 16.64 1.92
N ALA A 244 -4.96 17.24 2.87
CA ALA A 244 -3.70 16.70 3.32
C ALA A 244 -3.95 15.37 4.06
N TYR A 245 -2.98 14.47 4.02
CA TYR A 245 -3.02 13.24 4.79
C TYR A 245 -1.71 12.98 5.52
N GLU A 246 -1.87 12.42 6.71
CA GLU A 246 -0.79 11.94 7.56
C GLU A 246 -1.04 10.47 7.88
N GLY A 247 -0.07 9.61 7.54
CA GLY A 247 -0.08 8.18 7.87
C GLY A 247 0.91 7.89 8.99
N LEU A 248 0.41 7.38 10.12
CA LEU A 248 1.21 7.04 11.30
C LEU A 248 1.19 5.52 11.52
N GLU A 249 2.35 4.88 11.46
CA GLU A 249 2.47 3.47 11.83
C GLU A 249 2.20 3.27 13.33
N MET A 250 1.41 2.25 13.65
CA MET A 250 1.04 1.97 15.04
C MET A 250 2.11 1.11 15.72
N ALA A 251 2.90 1.70 16.62
CA ALA A 251 3.95 0.97 17.34
C ALA A 251 3.42 -0.26 18.12
N ALA A 252 2.24 -0.16 18.72
CA ALA A 252 1.61 -1.25 19.45
C ALA A 252 0.92 -2.30 18.56
N ALA A 253 0.79 -2.04 17.25
CA ALA A 253 0.17 -2.94 16.29
C ALA A 253 0.86 -2.83 14.92
N PRO A 254 2.09 -3.40 14.77
CA PRO A 254 2.83 -3.35 13.52
C PRO A 254 2.01 -3.88 12.32
N GLY A 255 2.09 -3.19 11.18
CA GLY A 255 1.29 -3.49 9.99
C GLY A 255 -0.05 -2.75 9.95
N LEU A 256 -0.41 -2.02 11.01
CA LEU A 256 -1.52 -1.07 11.00
C LEU A 256 -1.04 0.37 10.88
N THR A 257 -1.80 1.16 10.15
CA THR A 257 -1.56 2.60 9.95
C THR A 257 -2.80 3.37 10.35
N LEU A 258 -2.64 4.32 11.27
CA LEU A 258 -3.60 5.38 11.53
C LEU A 258 -3.43 6.43 10.44
N THR A 259 -4.49 6.74 9.70
CA THR A 259 -4.49 7.82 8.70
C THR A 259 -5.47 8.89 9.11
N VAL A 260 -5.03 10.14 9.03
CA VAL A 260 -5.88 11.31 9.27
C VAL A 260 -5.87 12.17 8.01
N TYR A 261 -7.05 12.61 7.58
CA TYR A 261 -7.21 13.60 6.52
C TYR A 261 -7.59 14.96 7.12
N THR A 262 -6.91 16.00 6.68
CA THR A 262 -7.13 17.37 7.13
C THR A 262 -7.27 18.30 5.93
N ALA A 263 -8.24 19.21 6.00
CA ALA A 263 -8.30 20.33 5.07
C ALA A 263 -7.37 21.45 5.57
N GLU A 264 -6.92 22.31 4.66
CA GLU A 264 -6.23 23.54 5.04
C GLU A 264 -7.20 24.43 5.85
N PRO A 265 -6.79 24.96 7.03
CA PRO A 265 -7.65 25.81 7.85
C PRO A 265 -8.17 27.04 7.10
N GLY A 266 -9.46 27.34 7.24
CA GLY A 266 -10.12 28.45 6.54
C GLY A 266 -10.40 28.20 5.05
N SER A 267 -10.03 27.04 4.51
CA SER A 267 -10.30 26.70 3.11
C SER A 267 -11.76 26.27 2.89
N PRO A 268 -12.27 26.36 1.64
CA PRO A 268 -13.57 25.77 1.28
C PRO A 268 -13.66 24.26 1.57
N HIS A 269 -12.54 23.55 1.58
CA HIS A 269 -12.50 22.12 1.87
C HIS A 269 -12.72 21.82 3.35
N GLU A 270 -12.32 22.72 4.25
CA GLU A 270 -12.65 22.63 5.69
C GLU A 270 -14.15 22.83 5.91
N GLU A 271 -14.76 23.79 5.21
CA GLU A 271 -16.22 23.96 5.20
C GLU A 271 -16.92 22.71 4.67
N GLY A 272 -16.43 22.12 3.58
CA GLY A 272 -16.95 20.86 3.04
C GLY A 272 -16.92 19.70 4.05
N LEU A 273 -15.84 19.56 4.83
CA LEU A 273 -15.76 18.57 5.90
C LEU A 273 -16.72 18.87 7.05
N ARG A 274 -16.91 20.15 7.42
CA ARG A 274 -17.91 20.55 8.43
C ARG A 274 -19.34 20.24 7.97
N LEU A 275 -19.67 20.55 6.72
CA LEU A 275 -20.96 20.20 6.12
C LEU A 275 -21.20 18.70 6.12
N LEU A 276 -20.17 17.90 5.78
CA LEU A 276 -20.25 16.44 5.81
C LEU A 276 -20.49 15.92 7.23
N ALA A 277 -19.81 16.49 8.23
CA ALA A 277 -20.02 16.13 9.64
C ALA A 277 -21.46 16.43 10.10
N SER A 278 -22.00 17.59 9.75
CA SER A 278 -23.40 17.97 10.05
C SER A 278 -24.40 17.04 9.35
N TRP A 279 -24.16 16.71 8.08
CA TRP A 279 -24.99 15.76 7.34
C TRP A 279 -24.98 14.37 7.98
N ALA A 280 -23.80 13.86 8.35
CA ALA A 280 -23.65 12.55 8.99
C ALA A 280 -24.35 12.48 10.36
N ALA A 281 -24.31 13.56 11.13
CA ALA A 281 -25.04 13.66 12.39
C ALA A 281 -26.56 13.57 12.17
N THR A 282 -27.06 14.17 11.09
CA THR A 282 -28.50 14.15 10.74
C THR A 282 -28.95 12.75 10.29
N GLN A 283 -28.15 12.05 9.50
CA GLN A 283 -28.42 10.67 9.07
C GLN A 283 -28.53 9.70 10.26
N ASN A 284 -27.64 9.85 11.25
CA ASN A 284 -27.65 9.02 12.46
C ASN A 284 -28.88 9.28 13.36
N LEU A 285 -29.43 10.50 13.35
CA LEU A 285 -30.68 10.83 14.05
C LEU A 285 -31.92 10.29 13.32
N GLY A 286 -31.84 10.09 12.00
CA GLY A 286 -32.92 9.59 11.15
C GLY A 286 -33.03 8.07 11.06
N SER A 287 -32.02 7.32 11.50
CA SER A 287 -32.07 5.86 11.58
C SER A 287 -32.90 5.46 12.79
N PRO A 288 -34.12 4.90 12.63
CA PRO A 288 -34.92 4.51 13.78
C PRO A 288 -34.21 3.37 14.49
N ALA A 289 -33.56 3.69 15.62
CA ALA A 289 -33.28 2.71 16.64
C ALA A 289 -34.59 1.97 16.93
N GLU A 290 -34.52 0.64 16.89
CA GLU A 290 -35.59 -0.31 17.20
C GLU A 290 -36.61 0.31 18.16
N ARG A 291 -37.79 0.65 17.62
CA ARG A 291 -38.96 0.82 18.47
C ARG A 291 -39.18 -0.55 19.11
N SER A 292 -38.82 -0.64 20.39
CA SER A 292 -39.50 -1.40 21.43
C SER A 292 -40.46 -2.46 20.88
N ALA A 293 -40.02 -3.71 20.85
CA ALA A 293 -40.95 -4.81 20.99
C ALA A 293 -41.05 -5.09 22.50
N ASP A 294 -42.23 -4.74 23.04
CA ASP A 294 -42.80 -5.30 24.26
C ASP A 294 -42.76 -6.84 24.27
#